data_AF-A0A931XM65-F1
#
_entry.id   AF-A0A931XM65-F1
#
_cell.length_a   1.000
_cell.length_b   1.000
_cell.length_c   1.000
_cell.angle_alpha   90.00
_cell.angle_beta   90.00
_cell.angle_gamma   90.00
#
_symmetry.space_group_name_H-M   'P 1'
#
loop_
_entity.id
_entity.type
_entity.pdbx_description
1 polymer ?
#
loop_
_entity_poly.entity_id
_entity_poly.type
_entity_poly.pdbx_seq_one_letter_code
_entity_poly.pdbx_strand_id
1 'polypeptide(L)'
;MECFHCGREVRETTHTQKGYRVDYYLLHTGRAEWSFLKDPKEDGAALHYLKLLEPLDIISCTGCYDNPRIRERLDQDFNGSISILDGEPIKASEKDTSPPPDHG
;
A
#
# COMPACT_ATOMS: atom_id res chain seq x y z
N MET A 1 -3.09 -13.93 -6.63
CA MET A 1 -2.63 -12.63 -6.10
C MET A 1 -2.44 -12.81 -4.62
N GLU A 2 -1.31 -12.37 -4.05
CA GLU A 2 -0.96 -12.64 -2.66
C GLU A 2 -0.66 -11.34 -1.92
N CYS A 3 -1.03 -11.30 -0.65
CA CYS A 3 -0.70 -10.19 0.24
C CYS A 3 0.81 -10.10 0.42
N PHE A 4 1.39 -8.94 0.13
CA PHE A 4 2.81 -8.66 0.30
C PHE A 4 3.29 -8.86 1.75
N HIS A 5 2.41 -8.59 2.73
CA HIS A 5 2.79 -8.59 4.15
C HIS A 5 2.71 -9.98 4.81
N CYS A 6 1.75 -10.81 4.39
CA CYS A 6 1.46 -12.08 5.08
C CYS A 6 1.35 -13.30 4.16
N GLY A 7 1.50 -13.13 2.84
CA GLY A 7 1.39 -14.21 1.86
C GLY A 7 -0.02 -14.77 1.67
N ARG A 8 -1.04 -14.25 2.36
CA ARG A 8 -2.43 -14.69 2.18
C ARG A 8 -2.86 -14.46 0.73
N GLU A 9 -3.37 -15.50 0.08
CA GLU A 9 -4.04 -15.38 -1.22
C GLU A 9 -5.28 -14.46 -1.09
N VAL A 10 -5.39 -13.48 -1.98
CA VAL A 10 -6.50 -12.52 -2.04
C VAL A 10 -7.23 -12.62 -3.38
N ARG A 11 -8.50 -12.22 -3.38
CA ARG A 11 -9.36 -12.21 -4.56
C ARG A 11 -9.86 -10.81 -4.90
N GLU A 12 -10.20 -10.61 -6.16
CA GLU A 12 -10.86 -9.40 -6.63
C GLU A 12 -12.13 -9.08 -5.82
N THR A 13 -12.52 -7.81 -5.84
CA THR A 13 -13.74 -7.36 -5.16
C THR A 13 -14.94 -8.16 -5.66
N THR A 14 -15.63 -8.82 -4.74
CA THR A 14 -16.80 -9.64 -5.06
C THR A 14 -18.06 -8.79 -4.89
N HIS A 15 -18.78 -8.55 -5.97
CA HIS A 15 -20.08 -7.87 -5.93
C HIS A 15 -21.22 -8.87 -5.66
N THR A 16 -22.18 -8.45 -4.86
CA THR A 16 -23.41 -9.20 -4.54
C THR A 16 -24.63 -8.31 -4.79
N GLN A 17 -25.82 -8.90 -4.79
CA GLN A 17 -27.05 -8.13 -4.96
C GLN A 17 -27.24 -7.02 -3.90
N LYS A 18 -26.64 -7.18 -2.70
CA LYS A 18 -26.81 -6.27 -1.56
C LYS A 18 -25.56 -5.45 -1.21
N GLY A 19 -24.47 -5.55 -1.97
CA GLY A 19 -23.23 -4.84 -1.65
C GLY A 19 -22.00 -5.45 -2.30
N TYR A 20 -20.83 -5.19 -1.74
CA TYR A 20 -19.55 -5.72 -2.22
C TYR A 20 -18.65 -6.13 -1.06
N ARG A 21 -17.74 -7.07 -1.31
CA ARG A 21 -16.70 -7.48 -0.37
C ARG A 21 -15.34 -7.22 -1.00
N VAL A 22 -14.57 -6.32 -0.37
CA VAL A 22 -13.17 -6.06 -0.69
C VAL A 22 -12.31 -7.09 0.04
N ASP A 23 -11.31 -7.65 -0.64
CA ASP A 23 -10.38 -8.61 -0.04
C ASP A 23 -8.95 -8.04 0.09
N TYR A 24 -8.63 -7.03 -0.71
CA TYR A 24 -7.34 -6.35 -0.68
C TYR A 24 -7.41 -4.89 -1.14
N TYR A 25 -6.37 -4.14 -0.79
CA TYR A 25 -6.05 -2.82 -1.28
C TYR A 25 -4.76 -2.90 -2.12
N LEU A 26 -4.74 -2.15 -3.22
CA LEU A 26 -3.61 -2.07 -4.14
C LEU A 26 -2.94 -0.71 -4.01
N LEU A 27 -1.62 -0.70 -3.79
CA LEU A 27 -0.79 0.48 -3.89
C LEU A 27 0.11 0.34 -5.13
N HIS A 28 -0.04 1.26 -6.07
CA HIS A 28 0.88 1.43 -7.19
C HIS A 28 2.08 2.27 -6.70
N THR A 29 3.23 1.64 -6.60
CA THR A 29 4.46 2.26 -6.07
C THR A 29 5.69 1.70 -6.78
N GLY A 30 6.87 1.74 -6.15
CA GLY A 30 8.09 1.11 -6.62
C GLY A 30 9.33 1.88 -6.22
N ARG A 31 10.49 1.55 -6.82
CA ARG A 31 11.71 2.32 -6.54
C ARG A 31 11.59 3.71 -7.12
N ALA A 32 11.80 4.72 -6.28
CA ALA A 32 11.67 6.10 -6.68
C ALA A 32 12.81 6.96 -6.13
N GLU A 33 13.13 8.04 -6.84
CA GLU A 33 14.15 9.01 -6.44
C GLU A 33 13.57 10.42 -6.47
N TRP A 34 14.06 11.28 -5.58
CA TRP A 34 13.74 12.70 -5.65
C TRP A 34 14.43 13.34 -6.84
N SER A 35 13.65 14.05 -7.66
CA SER A 35 14.14 14.77 -8.82
C SER A 35 13.60 16.20 -8.83
N PHE A 36 14.24 17.03 -9.64
CA PHE A 36 13.95 18.45 -9.74
C PHE A 36 13.76 18.82 -11.20
N LEU A 37 12.62 19.42 -11.51
CA LEU A 37 12.39 20.02 -12.82
C LEU A 37 12.57 21.53 -12.67
N LYS A 38 13.52 22.09 -13.43
CA LYS A 38 13.63 23.55 -13.55
C LYS A 38 12.44 24.06 -14.33
N ASP A 39 11.75 25.07 -13.80
CA ASP A 39 10.73 25.78 -14.56
C ASP A 39 11.39 26.45 -15.78
N PRO A 40 10.83 26.29 -17.00
CA PRO A 40 11.34 26.97 -18.18
C PRO A 40 11.21 28.50 -18.13
N LYS A 41 10.46 29.07 -17.17
CA LYS A 41 10.46 30.51 -16.88
C LYS A 41 11.61 30.86 -15.94
N GLU A 42 12.33 31.93 -16.24
CA GLU A 42 13.53 32.33 -15.48
C GLU A 42 13.29 32.58 -13.97
N ASP A 43 12.05 32.90 -13.57
CA ASP A 43 11.65 33.16 -12.18
C ASP A 43 10.79 32.04 -11.55
N GLY A 44 10.61 30.90 -12.22
CA GLY A 44 9.78 29.81 -11.70
C GLY A 44 10.49 29.00 -10.62
N ALA A 45 9.78 28.66 -9.54
CA ALA A 45 10.31 27.79 -8.50
C ALA A 45 10.62 26.40 -9.08
N ALA A 46 11.73 25.78 -8.65
CA ALA A 46 12.02 24.41 -9.02
C ALA A 46 10.89 23.50 -8.52
N LEU A 47 10.39 22.64 -9.40
CA LEU A 47 9.40 21.62 -9.05
C LEU A 47 10.13 20.40 -8.50
N HIS A 48 9.86 20.07 -7.24
CA HIS A 48 10.39 18.88 -6.58
C HIS A 48 9.35 17.78 -6.74
N TYR A 49 9.75 16.64 -7.29
CA TYR A 49 8.85 15.52 -7.49
C TYR A 49 9.56 14.19 -7.25
N LEU A 50 8.76 13.18 -6.90
CA LEU A 50 9.24 11.82 -6.76
C LEU A 50 9.12 11.13 -8.13
N LYS A 51 10.26 10.73 -8.69
CA LYS A 51 10.35 10.06 -9.98
C LYS A 51 10.34 8.54 -9.76
N LEU A 52 9.30 7.88 -10.23
CA LEU A 52 9.20 6.42 -10.24
C LEU A 52 10.16 5.83 -11.29
N LEU A 53 11.11 5.00 -10.83
CA LEU A 53 12.13 4.36 -11.67
C LEU A 53 11.73 2.94 -12.06
N GLU A 54 11.26 2.16 -11.08
CA GLU A 54 10.87 0.75 -11.27
C GLU A 54 9.49 0.56 -10.64
N PRO A 55 8.40 0.48 -11.42
CA PRO A 55 7.05 0.32 -10.90
C PRO A 55 6.84 -1.06 -10.28
N LEU A 56 6.05 -1.10 -9.20
CA LEU A 56 5.67 -2.28 -8.45
C LEU A 56 4.28 -2.09 -7.83
N ASP A 57 3.52 -3.17 -7.81
CA ASP A 57 2.23 -3.23 -7.12
C ASP A 57 2.37 -3.92 -5.76
N ILE A 58 1.97 -3.22 -4.70
CA ILE A 58 1.90 -3.77 -3.34
C ILE A 58 0.44 -4.10 -3.01
N ILE A 59 0.18 -5.39 -2.85
CA ILE A 59 -1.15 -5.92 -2.48
C ILE A 59 -1.21 -6.11 -0.96
N SER A 60 -2.17 -5.48 -0.31
CA SER A 60 -2.41 -5.61 1.14
C SER A 60 -3.79 -6.21 1.38
N CYS A 61 -3.88 -7.41 1.96
CA CYS A 61 -5.18 -7.96 2.36
C CYS A 61 -5.84 -7.07 3.42
N THR A 62 -7.17 -7.10 3.54
CA THR A 62 -7.92 -6.25 4.48
C THR A 62 -7.38 -6.32 5.91
N GLY A 63 -7.09 -7.52 6.43
CA GLY A 63 -6.55 -7.67 7.78
C GLY A 63 -5.15 -7.08 7.99
N CYS A 64 -4.29 -7.10 6.97
CA CYS A 64 -2.99 -6.41 7.05
C CYS A 64 -3.16 -4.89 6.88
N TYR A 65 -4.09 -4.46 6.03
CA TYR A 65 -4.38 -3.06 5.84
C TYR A 65 -5.03 -2.41 7.09
N ASP A 66 -5.77 -3.16 7.90
CA ASP A 66 -6.31 -2.66 9.16
C ASP A 66 -5.23 -2.42 10.24
N ASN A 67 -4.01 -2.96 10.05
CA ASN A 67 -2.90 -2.70 10.95
C ASN A 67 -2.32 -1.29 10.71
N PRO A 68 -2.37 -0.37 11.69
CA PRO A 68 -1.94 1.01 11.51
C PRO A 68 -0.46 1.14 11.19
N ARG A 69 0.40 0.22 11.66
CA ARG A 69 1.83 0.23 11.30
C ARG A 69 2.07 -0.10 9.83
N ILE A 70 1.27 -1.01 9.28
CA ILE A 70 1.34 -1.33 7.85
C ILE A 70 0.84 -0.15 7.03
N ARG A 71 -0.27 0.49 7.42
CA ARG A 71 -0.76 1.71 6.75
C ARG A 71 0.25 2.84 6.77
N GLU A 72 0.81 3.14 7.93
CA GLU A 72 1.84 4.17 8.06
C GLU A 72 3.04 3.88 7.16
N ARG A 73 3.46 2.60 7.07
CA ARG A 73 4.54 2.21 6.18
C ARG A 73 4.21 2.41 4.71
N LEU A 74 2.98 2.07 4.29
CA LEU A 74 2.50 2.31 2.92
C LEU A 74 2.44 3.81 2.61
N ASP A 75 2.01 4.64 3.56
CA ASP A 75 1.95 6.09 3.41
C ASP A 75 3.35 6.72 3.30
N GLN A 76 4.32 6.23 4.09
CA GLN A 76 5.73 6.64 4.03
C GLN A 76 6.41 6.28 2.71
N ASP A 77 6.04 5.15 2.12
CA ASP A 77 6.51 4.75 0.80
C ASP A 77 5.89 5.65 -0.28
N PHE A 78 4.57 5.82 -0.24
CA PHE A 78 3.84 6.66 -1.20
C PHE A 78 4.32 8.12 -1.22
N ASN A 79 4.66 8.68 -0.06
CA ASN A 79 5.16 10.05 0.04
C ASN A 79 6.68 10.20 -0.20
N GLY A 80 7.39 9.09 -0.46
CA GLY A 80 8.82 9.08 -0.73
C GLY A 80 9.71 9.31 0.49
N SER A 81 9.19 9.16 1.71
CA SER A 81 9.98 9.25 2.93
C SER A 81 10.82 8.00 3.15
N ILE A 82 10.23 6.80 2.99
CA ILE A 82 10.94 5.53 3.13
C ILE A 82 10.34 4.49 2.19
N SER A 83 11.18 3.91 1.33
CA SER A 83 10.80 2.80 0.45
C SER A 83 10.38 1.56 1.26
N ILE A 84 9.22 0.99 0.93
CA ILE A 84 8.73 -0.25 1.53
C ILE A 84 9.66 -1.44 1.25
N LEU A 85 10.41 -1.38 0.15
CA LEU A 85 11.37 -2.43 -0.25
C LEU A 85 12.66 -2.42 0.58
N ASP A 86 12.97 -1.32 1.25
CA ASP A 86 14.22 -1.16 2.01
C ASP A 86 14.04 -1.42 3.52
N GLY A 87 12.81 -1.72 3.97
CA GLY A 87 12.48 -1.94 5.38
C GLY A 87 12.47 -3.41 5.79
N GLU A 88 12.66 -3.67 7.08
CA GLU A 88 12.38 -5.00 7.62
C GLU A 88 10.88 -5.31 7.52
N PRO A 89 10.50 -6.56 7.20
CA PRO A 89 9.10 -6.95 7.11
C PRO A 89 8.40 -6.79 8.46
N ILE A 90 7.29 -6.05 8.46
CA ILE A 90 6.42 -5.94 9.63
C ILE A 90 5.71 -7.29 9.77
N LYS A 91 6.19 -8.13 10.71
CA LYS A 91 5.48 -9.36 11.05
C LYS A 91 4.09 -8.98 11.58
N ALA A 92 3.05 -9.37 10.85
CA ALA A 92 1.69 -9.33 11.37
C ALA A 92 1.67 -10.23 12.61
N SER A 93 1.68 -9.62 13.81
CA SER A 93 1.67 -10.37 15.06
C SER A 93 0.40 -11.22 15.12
N GLU A 94 0.54 -12.46 15.57
CA GLU A 94 -0.51 -13.46 15.61
C GLU A 94 -1.71 -13.02 16.48
N LYS A 95 -2.92 -13.30 15.96
CA LYS A 95 -4.24 -13.34 16.62
C LYS A 95 -4.99 -12.02 16.84
N ASP A 96 -6.11 -11.91 16.14
CA ASP A 96 -7.39 -12.06 16.82
C ASP A 96 -8.23 -13.11 16.07
N THR A 97 -8.14 -14.36 16.51
CA THR A 97 -8.92 -15.50 15.99
C THR A 97 -10.29 -15.48 16.66
N SER A 98 -11.02 -14.37 16.52
CA SER A 98 -12.41 -14.29 16.97
C SER A 98 -13.29 -14.76 15.80
N PRO A 99 -14.14 -15.80 15.99
CA PRO A 99 -15.09 -16.19 14.95
C PRO A 99 -16.01 -15.00 14.62
N PRO A 100 -16.45 -14.85 13.35
CA PRO A 100 -17.45 -13.85 13.02
C PRO A 100 -18.70 -14.06 13.89
N PRO A 101 -19.39 -12.98 14.32
CA PRO A 101 -20.59 -13.11 15.13
C PRO A 101 -21.64 -13.94 14.38
N ASP A 102 -22.16 -14.93 15.08
CA ASP A 102 -23.25 -15.79 14.62
C ASP A 102 -24.52 -14.92 14.52
N HIS A 103 -24.91 -14.59 13.29
CA HIS A 103 -26.21 -13.97 13.03
C HIS A 103 -27.23 -15.10 12.84
N GLY A 104 -27.70 -15.63 13.97
CA GLY A 104 -28.89 -16.47 14.05
C GLY A 104 -30.17 -15.72 13.67
#